data_AF-A0A532AJN7-F1
#
_entry.id   AF-A0A532AJN7-F1
#
_cell.length_a   1.000
_cell.length_b   1.000
_cell.length_c   1.000
_cell.angle_alpha   90.00
_cell.angle_beta   90.00
_cell.angle_gamma   90.00
#
_symmetry.space_group_name_H-M   'P 1'
#
loop_
_entity.id
_entity.type
_entity.pdbx_description
1 polymer ?
#
loop_
_entity_poly.entity_id
_entity_poly.type
_entity_poly.pdbx_seq_one_letter_code
_entity_poly.pdbx_strand_id
1 'polypeptide(L)'
;QRAAFDAITYLIDLGHRRIGYISGLFDISPMHDRMAGYREALQAAGLPVENELIRFGNFHEVDGYNTTMQLLSLHDRPSAIFSANNPMVIGTMKAIRDIGLSCPEDISVACFDDFPWSDV
;
A
#
# COMPACT_ATOMS: atom_id res chain seq x y z
N GLN A 1 3.98 -8.49 -11.19
CA GLN A 1 4.20 -7.22 -11.91
C GLN A 1 2.89 -6.57 -12.38
N ARG A 2 2.15 -7.15 -13.34
CA ARG A 2 0.98 -6.50 -13.97
C ARG A 2 -0.14 -6.08 -13.01
N ALA A 3 -0.61 -6.97 -12.13
CA ALA A 3 -1.71 -6.60 -11.25
C ALA A 3 -1.35 -5.56 -10.16
N ALA A 4 -0.06 -5.42 -9.79
CA ALA A 4 0.37 -4.29 -8.95
C ALA A 4 0.35 -2.97 -9.76
N PHE A 5 0.83 -3.00 -11.00
CA PHE A 5 0.73 -1.86 -11.92
C PHE A 5 -0.73 -1.41 -12.11
N ASP A 6 -1.63 -2.36 -12.37
CA ASP A 6 -3.05 -2.06 -12.61
C ASP A 6 -3.73 -1.48 -11.35
N ALA A 7 -3.45 -2.03 -10.16
CA ALA A 7 -4.00 -1.52 -8.90
C ALA A 7 -3.52 -0.09 -8.59
N ILE A 8 -2.24 0.20 -8.83
CA ILE A 8 -1.69 1.53 -8.62
C ILE A 8 -2.23 2.51 -9.67
N THR A 9 -2.34 2.09 -10.93
CA THR A 9 -2.98 2.89 -12.00
C THR A 9 -4.42 3.24 -11.63
N TYR A 10 -5.18 2.28 -11.10
CA TYR A 10 -6.54 2.53 -10.65
C TYR A 10 -6.61 3.58 -9.52
N LEU A 11 -5.73 3.50 -8.52
CA LEU A 11 -5.64 4.53 -7.48
C LEU A 11 -5.29 5.91 -8.06
N ILE A 12 -4.40 5.96 -9.05
CA ILE A 12 -4.05 7.21 -9.76
C ILE A 12 -5.25 7.77 -10.51
N ASP A 13 -6.03 6.93 -11.17
CA ASP A 13 -7.25 7.31 -11.92
C ASP A 13 -8.35 7.84 -10.99
N LEU A 14 -8.42 7.35 -9.75
CA LEU A 14 -9.28 7.90 -8.68
C LEU A 14 -8.80 9.27 -8.16
N GLY A 15 -7.64 9.76 -8.62
CA GLY A 15 -7.10 11.07 -8.25
C GLY A 15 -5.98 11.03 -7.21
N HIS A 16 -5.61 9.85 -6.70
CA HIS A 16 -4.49 9.75 -5.77
C HIS A 16 -3.17 10.08 -6.49
N ARG A 17 -2.30 10.84 -5.82
CA ARG A 17 -0.98 11.24 -6.35
C ARG A 17 0.17 10.77 -5.47
N ARG A 18 -0.11 10.63 -4.17
CA ARG A 18 0.85 10.21 -3.16
C ARG A 18 0.34 8.92 -2.53
N ILE A 19 0.92 7.80 -2.97
CA ILE A 19 0.45 6.43 -2.68
C ILE A 19 1.55 5.72 -1.88
N GLY A 20 1.23 5.32 -0.65
CA GLY A 20 2.12 4.50 0.18
C GLY A 20 2.20 3.07 -0.35
N TYR A 21 3.38 2.48 -0.31
CA TYR A 21 3.59 1.08 -0.64
C TYR A 21 4.12 0.33 0.58
N ILE A 22 3.35 -0.65 1.05
CA ILE A 22 3.73 -1.53 2.15
C ILE A 22 3.90 -2.94 1.60
N SER A 23 5.10 -3.49 1.77
CA SER A 23 5.42 -4.87 1.39
C SER A 23 5.94 -5.65 2.58
N GLY A 24 5.96 -6.97 2.50
CA GLY A 24 6.73 -7.78 3.44
C GLY A 24 8.21 -7.84 3.09
N LEU A 25 8.88 -8.93 3.48
CA LEU A 25 10.34 -9.12 3.38
C LEU A 25 10.88 -8.79 1.98
N PHE A 26 11.82 -7.85 1.93
CA PHE A 26 12.43 -7.34 0.69
C PHE A 26 13.07 -8.42 -0.20
N ASP A 27 13.63 -9.49 0.39
CA ASP A 27 14.44 -10.51 -0.30
C ASP A 27 13.63 -11.65 -0.99
N ILE A 28 12.31 -11.50 -1.13
CA ILE A 28 11.48 -12.54 -1.73
C ILE A 28 11.10 -12.14 -3.16
N SER A 29 11.48 -12.98 -4.14
CA SER A 29 11.37 -12.71 -5.59
C SER A 29 10.03 -12.08 -6.06
N PRO A 30 8.84 -12.59 -5.66
CA PRO A 30 7.55 -11.94 -5.96
C PRO A 30 7.40 -10.45 -5.57
N MET A 31 8.16 -9.97 -4.58
CA MET A 31 8.09 -8.58 -4.12
C MET A 31 8.90 -7.61 -4.97
N HIS A 32 9.96 -8.09 -5.63
CA HIS A 32 10.62 -7.30 -6.67
C HIS A 32 9.63 -6.99 -7.80
N ASP A 33 8.82 -7.97 -8.22
CA ASP A 33 7.86 -7.79 -9.30
C ASP A 33 6.71 -6.85 -8.93
N ARG A 34 6.25 -6.85 -7.66
CA ARG A 34 5.19 -5.93 -7.19
C ARG A 34 5.73 -4.51 -7.02
N MET A 35 6.94 -4.37 -6.48
CA MET A 35 7.64 -3.08 -6.39
C MET A 35 7.89 -2.49 -7.79
N ALA A 36 8.29 -3.33 -8.75
CA ALA A 36 8.47 -2.90 -10.14
C ALA A 36 7.16 -2.36 -10.71
N GLY A 37 6.03 -3.07 -10.54
CA GLY A 37 4.72 -2.61 -10.99
C GLY A 37 4.29 -1.27 -10.36
N TYR A 38 4.53 -1.08 -9.06
CA TYR A 38 4.29 0.20 -8.37
C TYR A 38 5.11 1.35 -8.97
N ARG A 39 6.41 1.14 -9.17
CA ARG A 39 7.31 2.14 -9.75
C ARG A 39 6.95 2.47 -11.20
N GLU A 40 6.66 1.45 -12.00
CA GLU A 40 6.26 1.59 -13.40
C GLU A 40 4.96 2.39 -13.54
N ALA A 41 3.95 2.14 -12.69
CA ALA A 41 2.69 2.86 -12.73
C ALA A 41 2.85 4.34 -12.37
N LEU A 42 3.62 4.66 -11.32
CA LEU A 42 3.94 6.05 -10.97
C LEU A 42 4.70 6.75 -12.10
N GLN A 43 5.72 6.08 -12.67
CA GLN A 43 6.50 6.63 -13.77
C GLN A 43 5.63 6.89 -15.02
N ALA A 44 4.74 5.96 -15.37
CA ALA A 44 3.83 6.10 -16.50
C ALA A 44 2.86 7.28 -16.33
N ALA A 45 2.49 7.59 -15.08
CA ALA A 45 1.66 8.75 -14.73
C ALA A 45 2.45 10.06 -14.51
N GLY A 46 3.78 10.04 -14.64
CA GLY A 46 4.64 11.20 -14.39
C GLY A 46 4.74 11.58 -12.90
N LEU A 47 4.49 10.64 -11.99
CA LEU A 47 4.57 10.83 -10.54
C LEU A 47 5.93 10.38 -10.00
N PRO A 48 6.47 11.07 -8.98
CA PRO A 48 7.75 10.68 -8.38
C PRO A 48 7.61 9.40 -7.56
N VAL A 49 8.68 8.59 -7.56
CA VAL A 49 8.83 7.49 -6.61
C VAL A 49 9.51 8.02 -5.36
N GLU A 50 8.73 8.23 -4.30
CA GLU A 50 9.23 8.73 -3.03
C GLU A 50 9.62 7.57 -2.11
N ASN A 51 10.92 7.43 -1.79
CA ASN A 51 11.40 6.33 -0.94
C ASN A 51 10.79 6.38 0.48
N GLU A 52 10.41 7.58 0.96
CA GLU A 52 9.74 7.73 2.25
C GLU A 52 8.30 7.17 2.26
N LEU A 53 7.71 6.87 1.11
CA LEU A 53 6.40 6.21 0.99
C LEU A 53 6.48 4.69 0.93
N ILE A 54 7.70 4.13 0.90
CA ILE A 54 7.93 2.70 0.79
C ILE A 54 8.30 2.14 2.17
N ARG A 55 7.57 1.13 2.63
CA ARG A 55 7.85 0.41 3.87
C ARG A 55 7.87 -1.09 3.66
N PHE A 56 8.71 -1.74 4.45
CA PHE A 56 8.87 -3.19 4.48
C PHE A 56 8.57 -3.71 5.88
N GLY A 57 7.74 -4.75 5.95
CA GLY A 57 7.42 -5.52 7.15
C GLY A 57 7.77 -6.99 6.97
N ASN A 58 7.19 -7.87 7.80
CA ASN A 58 7.43 -9.32 7.77
C ASN A 58 6.15 -10.12 7.55
N PHE A 59 5.21 -9.61 6.75
CA PHE A 59 3.91 -10.24 6.43
C PHE A 59 2.94 -10.42 7.60
N HIS A 60 3.26 -9.93 8.79
CA HIS A 60 2.36 -10.02 9.94
C HIS A 60 1.50 -8.77 10.08
N GLU A 61 0.36 -8.93 10.75
CA GLU A 61 -0.55 -7.83 11.08
C GLU A 61 0.15 -6.70 11.84
N VAL A 62 0.98 -7.02 12.84
CA VAL A 62 1.72 -6.04 13.63
C VAL A 62 2.66 -5.19 12.77
N ASP A 63 3.26 -5.80 11.75
CA ASP A 63 4.14 -5.08 10.83
C ASP A 63 3.32 -4.15 9.92
N GLY A 64 2.15 -4.61 9.44
CA GLY A 64 1.21 -3.77 8.70
C GLY A 64 0.78 -2.55 9.50
N TYR A 65 0.47 -2.72 10.79
CA TYR A 65 0.14 -1.63 11.69
C TYR A 65 1.30 -0.64 11.83
N ASN A 66 2.49 -1.13 12.22
CA ASN A 66 3.66 -0.28 12.49
C ASN A 66 4.12 0.48 11.25
N THR A 67 4.19 -0.18 10.10
CA THR A 67 4.59 0.45 8.84
C THR A 67 3.56 1.47 8.36
N THR A 68 2.27 1.21 8.56
CA THR A 68 1.21 2.18 8.28
C THR A 68 1.35 3.39 9.18
N MET A 69 1.51 3.22 10.49
CA MET A 69 1.72 4.35 11.41
C MET A 69 2.91 5.23 11.01
N GLN A 70 4.00 4.64 10.53
CA GLN A 70 5.14 5.41 10.01
C GLN A 70 4.75 6.26 8.79
N LEU A 71 3.97 5.73 7.86
CA LEU A 71 3.47 6.49 6.71
C LEU A 71 2.50 7.61 7.12
N LEU A 72 1.62 7.32 8.08
CA LEU A 72 0.62 8.30 8.56
C LEU A 72 1.23 9.40 9.43
N SER A 73 2.44 9.18 9.96
CA SER A 73 3.21 10.16 10.72
C SER A 73 4.01 11.16 9.86
N LEU A 74 4.07 10.94 8.55
CA LEU A 74 4.74 11.88 7.64
C LEU A 74 4.01 13.22 7.63
N HIS A 75 4.77 14.32 7.48
CA HIS A 75 4.20 15.66 7.47
C HIS A 75 3.19 15.84 6.33
N ASP A 76 3.61 15.43 5.13
CA ASP A 76 2.69 15.14 4.03
C ASP A 76 2.49 13.63 4.03
N ARG A 77 1.26 13.15 4.20
CA ARG A 77 0.95 11.72 4.30
C ARG A 77 0.33 11.22 3.00
N PRO A 78 0.48 9.92 2.66
CA PRO A 78 -0.20 9.39 1.48
C PRO A 78 -1.72 9.43 1.65
N SER A 79 -2.44 9.59 0.54
CA SER A 79 -3.92 9.53 0.49
C SER A 79 -4.43 8.13 0.12
N ALA A 80 -3.54 7.24 -0.29
CA ALA A 80 -3.83 5.83 -0.50
C ALA A 80 -2.65 4.96 -0.08
N ILE A 81 -2.91 3.75 0.37
CA ILE A 81 -1.91 2.75 0.73
C ILE A 81 -2.18 1.47 -0.04
N PHE A 82 -1.16 0.98 -0.75
CA PHE A 82 -1.15 -0.34 -1.34
C PHE A 82 -0.37 -1.30 -0.45
N SER A 83 -1.04 -2.34 0.04
CA SER A 83 -0.44 -3.40 0.85
C SER A 83 -0.28 -4.68 0.03
N ALA A 84 0.88 -5.32 0.13
CA ALA A 84 1.19 -6.48 -0.70
C ALA A 84 0.58 -7.80 -0.22
N ASN A 85 -0.09 -7.88 0.95
CA ASN A 85 -0.72 -9.11 1.42
C ASN A 85 -1.82 -8.88 2.48
N ASN A 86 -2.71 -9.85 2.66
CA ASN A 86 -3.89 -9.71 3.52
C ASN A 86 -3.62 -9.43 5.01
N PRO A 87 -2.70 -10.14 5.71
CA PRO A 87 -2.49 -9.87 7.13
C PRO A 87 -2.03 -8.44 7.41
N MET A 88 -1.18 -7.88 6.54
CA MET A 88 -0.73 -6.50 6.71
C MET A 88 -1.85 -5.50 6.47
N VAL A 89 -2.82 -5.78 5.59
CA VAL A 89 -4.03 -4.94 5.44
C VAL A 89 -4.82 -4.83 6.74
N ILE A 90 -4.96 -5.92 7.49
CA ILE A 90 -5.65 -5.88 8.80
C ILE A 90 -4.94 -4.89 9.72
N GLY A 91 -3.61 -4.94 9.76
CA GLY A 91 -2.79 -3.99 10.50
C GLY A 91 -2.95 -2.55 10.01
N THR A 92 -2.95 -2.33 8.69
CA THR A 92 -3.18 -1.03 8.06
C THR A 92 -4.52 -0.44 8.46
N MET A 93 -5.60 -1.22 8.37
CA MET A 93 -6.94 -0.77 8.74
C MET A 93 -7.06 -0.43 10.23
N LYS A 94 -6.36 -1.18 11.10
CA LYS A 94 -6.26 -0.86 12.53
C LYS A 94 -5.54 0.47 12.77
N ALA A 95 -4.38 0.67 12.13
CA ALA A 95 -3.59 1.90 12.26
C ALA A 95 -4.37 3.14 11.78
N ILE A 96 -5.07 3.04 10.64
CA ILE A 96 -5.93 4.12 10.12
C ILE A 96 -7.01 4.49 11.16
N ARG A 97 -7.69 3.49 11.70
CA ARG A 97 -8.75 3.68 12.70
C ARG A 97 -8.24 4.30 14.00
N ASP A 98 -7.09 3.84 14.49
CA ASP A 98 -6.56 4.25 15.80
C ASP A 98 -6.17 5.73 15.85
N ILE A 99 -5.88 6.34 14.70
CA ILE A 99 -5.64 7.79 14.59
C ILE A 99 -6.88 8.58 14.15
N GLY A 100 -8.05 7.95 14.15
CA GLY A 100 -9.34 8.58 13.87
C GLY A 100 -9.62 8.85 12.39
N LEU A 101 -8.90 8.21 11.46
CA LEU A 101 -9.17 8.28 10.03
C LEU A 101 -10.05 7.13 9.57
N SER A 102 -10.70 7.31 8.42
CA SER A 102 -11.57 6.32 7.78
C SER A 102 -11.09 5.94 6.38
N CYS A 103 -11.40 4.72 5.98
CA CYS A 103 -11.17 4.24 4.62
C CYS A 103 -12.53 3.94 3.97
N PRO A 104 -12.82 4.48 2.76
CA PRO A 104 -11.89 5.22 1.89
C PRO A 104 -11.87 6.75 2.11
N GLU A 105 -12.66 7.32 3.03
CA GLU A 105 -12.91 8.76 3.09
C GLU A 105 -11.66 9.61 3.30
N ASP A 106 -10.74 9.17 4.17
CA ASP A 106 -9.48 9.87 4.43
C ASP A 106 -8.31 9.18 3.72
N ILE A 107 -8.30 7.84 3.70
CA ILE A 107 -7.23 7.03 3.12
C ILE A 107 -7.81 5.82 2.41
N SER A 108 -7.56 5.70 1.11
CA SER A 108 -7.89 4.50 0.33
C SER A 108 -6.91 3.38 0.63
N VAL A 109 -7.40 2.13 0.73
CA VAL A 109 -6.54 0.95 0.88
C VAL A 109 -6.78 -0.03 -0.26
N ALA A 110 -5.71 -0.44 -0.93
CA ALA A 110 -5.72 -1.49 -1.93
C ALA A 110 -4.78 -2.63 -1.51
N CYS A 111 -5.15 -3.87 -1.87
CA CYS A 111 -4.35 -5.05 -1.56
C CYS A 111 -4.10 -5.90 -2.81
N PHE A 112 -2.99 -6.62 -2.80
CA PHE A 112 -2.77 -7.76 -3.67
C PHE A 112 -2.82 -9.05 -2.85
N ASP A 113 -3.99 -9.65 -2.79
CA ASP A 113 -4.24 -11.06 -2.48
C ASP A 113 -5.76 -11.27 -2.55
N ASP A 114 -6.19 -12.49 -2.85
CA ASP A 114 -7.56 -12.90 -2.57
C ASP A 114 -7.73 -12.91 -1.06
N PHE A 115 -8.63 -12.08 -0.53
CA PHE A 115 -9.07 -12.27 0.84
C PHE A 115 -9.68 -13.67 0.94
N PRO A 116 -9.49 -14.43 2.04
CA PRO A 116 -10.10 -15.75 2.19
C PRO A 116 -11.64 -15.76 2.02
N TRP A 117 -12.25 -14.57 2.04
CA TRP A 117 -13.69 -14.33 1.87
C TRP A 117 -14.08 -13.90 0.45
N SER A 118 -13.15 -13.72 -0.50
CA SER A 118 -13.48 -13.30 -1.88
C SER A 118 -14.13 -14.40 -2.71
N ASP A 119 -14.07 -15.65 -2.23
CA ASP A 119 -14.74 -16.81 -2.82
C ASP A 119 -16.13 -17.12 -2.21
N VAL A 120 -16.67 -16.23 -1.36
CA VAL A 120 -17.94 -16.45 -0.64
C VAL A 120 -19.04 -15.52 -1.12
#